data_AF-A0A932R5J1-F1
#
_entry.id   AF-A0A932R5J1-F1
#
_cell.length_a   1.000
_cell.length_b   1.000
_cell.length_c   1.000
_cell.angle_alpha   90.00
_cell.angle_beta   90.00
_cell.angle_gamma   90.00
#
_symmetry.space_group_name_H-M   'P 1'
#
loop_
_entity.id
_entity.type
_entity.pdbx_description
1 polymer ?
#
loop_
_entity_poly.entity_id
_entity_poly.type
_entity_poly.pdbx_seq_one_letter_code
_entity_poly.pdbx_strand_id
1 'polypeptide(L)'
;MSAKTVQLVRAEWEGQKWVWRWMTIAIGTLGFLIVFFTIRQFELGLVQIIESAAVGLIVCQLVALAVEALFEKFKTTDPPTWAQVLLIVLLVSLIAYLIYSSEIATFSALLVPVLIGGSVLTLLHTLKKSREVHQPRCFVEIENTGDVVSLKQGEMLIRGLESAGYKLLTQCSAQGECASCRVRVLQKNQDLDDKNYGPVLTPRQKNEGWVIACQMPVENDMLIRLYKPLMLLWPVFSRHEMTPLAKELRVQLPGFDCEACGLMTCDQFAQAVAQGKASPDGCFPGGSAVTERLKSLLSGVKSASTQHA
;
A
#
# COMPACT_ATOMS: atom_id res chain seq x y z
N MET A 1 -15.93 -11.45 -4.60
CA MET A 1 -16.91 -10.35 -4.80
C MET A 1 -16.42 -9.60 -6.02
N SER A 2 -17.29 -9.47 -7.04
CA SER A 2 -16.89 -9.53 -8.44
C SER A 2 -16.23 -8.26 -9.00
N ALA A 3 -15.62 -8.40 -10.19
CA ALA A 3 -15.02 -7.39 -11.07
C ALA A 3 -15.55 -5.94 -11.00
N LYS A 4 -16.79 -5.74 -10.56
CA LYS A 4 -17.39 -4.45 -10.23
C LYS A 4 -16.60 -3.65 -9.20
N THR A 5 -16.02 -4.28 -8.17
CA THR A 5 -15.19 -3.59 -7.17
C THR A 5 -13.89 -3.08 -7.79
N VAL A 6 -13.22 -3.92 -8.60
CA VAL A 6 -12.02 -3.53 -9.35
C VAL A 6 -12.33 -2.36 -10.29
N GLN A 7 -13.48 -2.39 -10.98
CA GLN A 7 -13.89 -1.29 -11.86
C GLN A 7 -14.16 0.01 -11.11
N LEU A 8 -14.75 -0.04 -9.91
CA LEU A 8 -15.00 1.15 -9.09
C LEU A 8 -13.69 1.82 -8.63
N VAL A 9 -12.77 1.04 -8.06
CA VAL A 9 -11.47 1.58 -7.60
C VAL A 9 -10.64 2.08 -8.80
N ARG A 10 -10.72 1.40 -9.95
CA ARG A 10 -10.09 1.86 -11.20
C ARG A 10 -10.70 3.18 -11.69
N ALA A 11 -12.02 3.31 -11.66
CA ALA A 11 -12.72 4.53 -12.08
C ALA A 11 -12.38 5.73 -11.17
N GLU A 12 -12.34 5.51 -9.86
CA GLU A 12 -11.95 6.54 -8.89
C GLU A 12 -10.53 7.04 -9.13
N TRP A 13 -9.59 6.13 -9.41
CA TRP A 13 -8.21 6.50 -9.70
C TRP A 13 -8.03 7.21 -11.04
N GLU A 14 -8.70 6.77 -12.10
CA GLU A 14 -8.70 7.47 -13.40
C GLU A 14 -9.30 8.88 -13.29
N GLY A 15 -10.34 9.05 -12.46
CA GLY A 15 -10.91 10.36 -12.14
C GLY A 15 -9.87 11.32 -11.54
N GLN A 16 -9.03 10.83 -10.62
CA GLN A 16 -7.99 11.66 -10.02
C GLN A 16 -6.92 12.13 -11.02
N LYS A 17 -6.49 11.29 -11.97
CA LYS A 17 -5.52 11.69 -13.01
C LYS A 17 -6.00 12.87 -13.85
N TRP A 18 -7.28 12.88 -14.19
CA TRP A 18 -7.90 13.93 -15.00
C TRP A 18 -7.83 15.28 -14.29
N VAL A 19 -8.12 15.31 -12.99
CA VAL A 19 -8.08 16.53 -12.17
C VAL A 19 -6.68 17.14 -12.14
N TRP A 20 -5.65 16.32 -11.90
CA TRP A 20 -4.26 16.80 -11.83
C TRP A 20 -3.75 17.37 -13.17
N ARG A 21 -4.15 16.79 -14.30
CA ARG A 21 -3.71 17.23 -15.64
C ARG A 21 -4.23 18.63 -16.01
N TRP A 22 -5.46 18.96 -15.62
CA TRP A 22 -6.00 20.31 -15.84
C TRP A 22 -5.42 21.33 -14.86
N MET A 23 -5.14 20.91 -13.63
CA MET A 23 -4.56 21.78 -12.61
C MET A 23 -3.14 22.24 -12.98
N THR A 24 -2.30 21.36 -13.55
CA THR A 24 -0.95 21.73 -14.01
C THR A 24 -0.97 22.69 -15.21
N ILE A 25 -1.89 22.51 -16.15
CA ILE A 25 -2.07 23.42 -17.30
C ILE A 25 -2.53 24.82 -16.82
N ALA A 26 -3.47 24.87 -15.87
CA ALA A 26 -3.96 26.14 -15.31
C ALA A 26 -2.87 26.90 -14.55
N ILE A 27 -2.04 26.21 -13.75
CA ILE A 27 -0.93 26.85 -13.01
C ILE A 27 0.16 27.35 -13.98
N GLY A 28 0.50 26.56 -15.00
CA GLY A 28 1.50 26.95 -15.99
C GLY A 28 1.10 28.17 -16.83
N THR A 29 -0.17 28.26 -17.22
CA THR A 29 -0.71 29.41 -17.95
C THR A 29 -0.76 30.68 -17.09
N LEU A 30 -1.13 30.57 -15.81
CA LEU A 30 -1.12 31.69 -14.88
C LEU A 30 0.30 32.22 -14.63
N GLY A 31 1.28 31.33 -14.47
CA GLY A 31 2.70 31.70 -14.29
C GLY A 31 3.27 32.46 -15.50
N PHE A 32 2.93 32.03 -16.73
CA PHE A 32 3.35 32.71 -17.96
C PHE A 32 2.81 34.14 -18.04
N LEU A 33 1.55 34.35 -17.68
CA LEU A 33 0.93 35.67 -17.69
C LEU A 33 1.57 36.61 -16.65
N ILE A 34 1.86 36.11 -15.44
CA ILE A 34 2.50 36.92 -14.38
C ILE A 34 3.88 37.42 -14.84
N VAL A 35 4.72 36.54 -15.40
CA VAL A 35 6.06 36.90 -15.90
C VAL A 35 5.98 37.88 -17.07
N PHE A 36 5.06 37.65 -18.01
CA PHE A 36 4.83 38.56 -19.14
C PHE A 36 4.45 39.98 -18.67
N PHE A 37 3.61 40.08 -17.63
CA PHE A 37 3.20 41.36 -17.07
C PHE A 37 4.26 42.02 -16.19
N THR A 38 5.10 41.26 -15.47
CA THR A 38 6.21 41.83 -14.67
C THR A 38 7.34 42.37 -15.54
N ILE A 39 7.65 41.75 -16.68
CA ILE A 39 8.64 42.25 -17.64
C ILE A 39 8.18 43.59 -18.25
N ARG A 40 6.87 43.79 -18.40
CA ARG A 40 6.30 45.03 -18.92
C ARG A 40 6.31 46.20 -17.92
N GLN A 41 6.53 45.93 -16.64
CA GLN A 41 6.43 46.88 -15.51
C GLN A 41 7.79 47.45 -15.07
N PHE A 42 8.78 47.59 -15.94
CA PHE A 42 10.15 48.00 -15.56
C PHE A 42 10.49 49.48 -15.85
N GLU A 43 9.50 50.39 -15.90
CA GLU A 43 9.73 51.81 -16.27
C GLU A 43 9.59 52.91 -15.18
N LEU A 44 9.21 52.71 -13.91
CA LEU A 44 8.86 53.83 -13.00
C LEU A 44 9.17 53.66 -11.47
N GLY A 45 9.85 54.67 -10.88
CA GLY A 45 9.60 55.34 -9.57
C GLY A 45 9.81 54.66 -8.19
N LEU A 46 10.56 55.30 -7.26
CA LEU A 46 11.00 54.77 -5.95
C LEU A 46 10.12 55.09 -4.71
N VAL A 47 9.28 56.14 -4.72
CA VAL A 47 8.43 56.52 -3.55
C VAL A 47 7.22 55.60 -3.40
N GLN A 48 6.70 55.19 -4.54
CA GLN A 48 5.60 54.25 -4.70
C GLN A 48 5.90 52.88 -4.04
N ILE A 49 7.17 52.47 -4.02
CA ILE A 49 7.64 51.20 -3.46
C ILE A 49 7.29 51.00 -1.98
N ILE A 50 7.44 52.01 -1.13
CA ILE A 50 7.28 51.85 0.33
C ILE A 50 5.81 51.59 0.69
N GLU A 51 4.89 52.27 -0.01
CA GLU A 51 3.46 52.05 0.16
C GLU A 51 3.01 50.68 -0.36
N SER A 52 3.58 50.19 -1.48
CA SER A 52 3.31 48.82 -1.95
C SER A 52 3.84 47.72 -1.04
N ALA A 53 4.96 47.95 -0.34
CA ALA A 53 5.54 46.94 0.55
C ALA A 53 4.66 46.72 1.79
N ALA A 54 4.08 47.80 2.36
CA ALA A 54 3.16 47.70 3.49
C ALA A 54 1.85 46.98 3.09
N VAL A 55 1.28 47.32 1.93
CA VAL A 55 0.07 46.68 1.42
C VAL A 55 0.34 45.20 1.07
N GLY A 56 1.49 44.91 0.46
CA GLY A 56 1.92 43.54 0.14
C GLY A 56 2.09 42.66 1.37
N LEU A 57 2.63 43.20 2.48
CA LEU A 57 2.79 42.44 3.72
C LEU A 57 1.44 42.09 4.36
N ILE A 58 0.51 43.05 4.37
CA ILE A 58 -0.86 42.87 4.90
C ILE A 58 -1.62 41.83 4.05
N VAL A 59 -1.52 41.91 2.73
CA VAL A 59 -2.16 40.94 1.82
C VAL A 59 -1.57 39.54 2.01
N CYS A 60 -0.25 39.40 2.11
CA CYS A 60 0.40 38.11 2.37
C CYS A 60 -0.02 37.52 3.73
N GLN A 61 -0.14 38.33 4.78
CA GLN A 61 -0.62 37.86 6.09
C GLN A 61 -2.08 37.41 6.06
N LEU A 62 -2.95 38.14 5.37
CA LEU A 62 -4.36 37.77 5.23
C LEU A 62 -4.54 36.50 4.39
N VAL A 63 -3.76 36.34 3.31
CA VAL A 63 -3.76 35.12 2.49
C VAL A 63 -3.23 33.93 3.29
N ALA A 64 -2.15 34.09 4.06
CA ALA A 64 -1.62 33.04 4.91
C ALA A 64 -2.65 32.57 5.96
N LEU A 65 -3.29 33.52 6.65
CA LEU A 65 -4.36 33.22 7.62
C LEU A 65 -5.58 32.55 6.96
N ALA A 66 -5.97 32.98 5.76
CA ALA A 66 -7.07 32.37 5.03
C ALA A 66 -6.73 30.94 4.57
N VAL A 67 -5.50 30.72 4.11
CA VAL A 67 -5.01 29.40 3.69
C VAL A 67 -4.94 28.47 4.90
N GLU A 68 -4.42 28.92 6.05
CA GLU A 68 -4.39 28.12 7.28
C GLU A 68 -5.80 27.80 7.80
N ALA A 69 -6.71 28.78 7.79
CA ALA A 69 -8.11 28.57 8.17
C ALA A 69 -8.83 27.59 7.24
N LEU A 70 -8.53 27.62 5.94
CA LEU A 70 -9.02 26.64 4.99
C LEU A 70 -8.41 25.25 5.26
N PHE A 71 -7.10 25.17 5.49
CA PHE A 71 -6.39 23.91 5.71
C PHE A 71 -6.86 23.18 6.97
N GLU A 72 -7.10 23.90 8.06
CA GLU A 72 -7.69 23.34 9.29
C GLU A 72 -9.13 22.85 9.05
N LYS A 73 -9.91 23.55 8.23
CA LYS A 73 -11.27 23.13 7.87
C LYS A 73 -11.30 21.90 6.93
N PHE A 74 -10.25 21.69 6.15
CA PHE A 74 -10.11 20.55 5.23
C PHE A 74 -9.46 19.29 5.83
N LYS A 75 -8.98 19.35 7.09
CA LYS A 75 -8.49 18.15 7.80
C LYS A 75 -9.58 17.11 8.07
N THR A 76 -10.85 17.50 8.03
CA THR A 76 -11.98 16.68 8.53
C THR A 76 -13.14 16.49 7.56
N THR A 77 -13.09 17.07 6.34
CA THR A 77 -14.23 16.97 5.39
C THR A 77 -13.75 16.85 3.93
N ASP A 78 -14.57 16.19 3.11
CA ASP A 78 -14.36 15.82 1.69
C ASP A 78 -13.79 16.94 0.79
N PRO A 79 -13.04 16.59 -0.27
CA PRO A 79 -12.35 17.54 -1.14
C PRO A 79 -13.29 18.54 -1.84
N PRO A 80 -12.81 19.76 -2.16
CA PRO A 80 -13.65 20.86 -2.64
C PRO A 80 -14.26 20.59 -4.03
N THR A 81 -15.48 21.10 -4.25
CA THR A 81 -16.13 21.08 -5.57
C THR A 81 -15.48 22.07 -6.53
N TRP A 82 -15.55 21.81 -7.84
CA TRP A 82 -14.93 22.65 -8.89
C TRP A 82 -15.33 24.14 -8.80
N ALA A 83 -16.52 24.44 -8.27
CA ALA A 83 -16.99 25.81 -8.06
C ALA A 83 -16.14 26.59 -7.03
N GLN A 84 -15.62 25.91 -6.00
CA GLN A 84 -14.78 26.52 -4.98
C GLN A 84 -13.36 26.80 -5.50
N VAL A 85 -12.81 25.89 -6.30
CA VAL A 85 -11.52 26.10 -6.99
C VAL A 85 -11.61 27.28 -7.94
N LEU A 86 -12.73 27.40 -8.68
CA LEU A 86 -12.96 28.48 -9.62
C LEU A 86 -13.10 29.84 -8.93
N LEU A 87 -13.77 29.90 -7.77
CA LEU A 87 -13.87 31.12 -6.96
C LEU A 87 -12.50 31.60 -6.43
N ILE A 88 -11.65 30.67 -5.98
CA ILE A 88 -10.30 30.98 -5.49
C ILE A 88 -9.42 31.53 -6.63
N VAL A 89 -9.46 30.90 -7.81
CA VAL A 89 -8.71 31.37 -8.98
C VAL A 89 -9.17 32.76 -9.43
N LEU A 90 -10.49 33.03 -9.42
CA LEU A 90 -11.04 34.35 -9.76
C LEU A 90 -10.64 35.42 -8.74
N LEU A 91 -10.66 35.11 -7.44
CA LEU A 91 -10.25 36.04 -6.39
C LEU A 91 -8.76 36.38 -6.47
N VAL A 92 -7.89 35.38 -6.65
CA VAL A 92 -6.44 35.59 -6.80
C VAL A 92 -6.14 36.41 -8.06
N SER A 93 -6.84 36.15 -9.16
CA SER A 93 -6.68 36.91 -10.41
C SER A 93 -7.18 38.37 -10.29
N LEU A 94 -8.29 38.60 -9.58
CA LEU A 94 -8.79 39.95 -9.30
C LEU A 94 -7.82 40.74 -8.42
N ILE A 95 -7.27 40.11 -7.38
CA ILE A 95 -6.28 40.73 -6.49
C ILE A 95 -5.00 41.06 -7.25
N ALA A 96 -4.52 40.15 -8.11
CA ALA A 96 -3.36 40.41 -8.96
C ALA A 96 -3.60 41.56 -9.95
N TYR A 97 -4.79 41.67 -10.53
CA TYR A 97 -5.17 42.78 -11.42
C TYR A 97 -5.22 44.13 -10.69
N LEU A 98 -5.78 44.14 -9.47
CA LEU A 98 -5.83 45.35 -8.63
C LEU A 98 -4.43 45.80 -8.21
N ILE A 99 -3.54 44.87 -7.88
CA ILE A 99 -2.13 45.14 -7.55
C ILE A 99 -1.33 45.62 -8.78
N TYR A 100 -1.62 45.06 -9.97
CA TYR A 100 -1.00 45.50 -11.23
C TYR A 100 -1.43 46.92 -11.64
N SER A 101 -2.63 47.35 -11.26
CA SER A 101 -3.16 48.68 -11.59
C SER A 101 -2.57 49.84 -10.77
N SER A 102 -1.86 49.54 -9.67
CA SER A 102 -1.09 50.55 -8.92
C SER A 102 0.36 50.57 -9.43
N GLU A 103 0.67 51.54 -10.31
CA GLU A 103 1.96 51.75 -10.99
C GLU A 103 3.16 51.73 -10.03
N ILE A 104 4.00 50.69 -9.96
CA ILE A 104 5.28 50.73 -9.21
C ILE A 104 6.30 49.76 -9.84
N ALA A 105 7.34 50.32 -10.44
CA ALA A 105 8.08 49.66 -11.51
C ALA A 105 9.60 49.56 -11.27
N THR A 106 10.05 49.47 -10.01
CA THR A 106 11.47 49.23 -9.69
C THR A 106 11.74 48.14 -8.64
N PHE A 107 10.70 47.54 -8.05
CA PHE A 107 10.81 46.41 -7.11
C PHE A 107 11.01 45.04 -7.79
N SER A 108 11.02 45.03 -9.11
CA SER A 108 11.01 43.86 -10.00
C SER A 108 12.35 43.12 -10.08
N ALA A 109 13.50 43.73 -9.76
CA ALA A 109 14.81 43.08 -10.00
C ALA A 109 15.15 41.91 -9.06
N LEU A 110 14.72 41.94 -7.79
CA LEU A 110 15.02 40.90 -6.78
C LEU A 110 13.81 40.00 -6.47
N LEU A 111 12.60 40.53 -6.64
CA LEU A 111 11.36 39.81 -6.38
C LEU A 111 11.05 38.82 -7.51
N VAL A 112 11.39 39.17 -8.75
CA VAL A 112 11.22 38.28 -9.92
C VAL A 112 12.04 37.00 -9.78
N PRO A 113 13.35 37.00 -9.44
CA PRO A 113 14.10 35.77 -9.19
C PRO A 113 13.55 34.88 -8.06
N VAL A 114 13.03 35.47 -6.98
CA VAL A 114 12.45 34.72 -5.85
C VAL A 114 11.11 34.11 -6.22
N LEU A 115 10.25 34.84 -6.95
CA LEU A 115 9.01 34.30 -7.49
C LEU A 115 9.26 33.24 -8.55
N ILE A 116 10.25 33.43 -9.43
CA ILE A 116 10.65 32.41 -10.40
C ILE A 116 11.18 31.18 -9.66
N GLY A 117 12.09 31.33 -8.69
CA GLY A 117 12.62 30.23 -7.90
C GLY A 117 11.53 29.47 -7.12
N GLY A 118 10.63 30.20 -6.47
CA GLY A 118 9.46 29.64 -5.79
C GLY A 118 8.55 28.89 -6.76
N SER A 119 8.22 29.50 -7.91
CA SER A 119 7.38 28.89 -8.94
C SER A 119 8.01 27.63 -9.52
N VAL A 120 9.32 27.61 -9.76
CA VAL A 120 10.09 26.44 -10.22
C VAL A 120 10.08 25.34 -9.15
N LEU A 121 10.25 25.65 -7.87
CA LEU A 121 10.16 24.66 -6.79
C LEU A 121 8.75 24.06 -6.67
N THR A 122 7.70 24.89 -6.73
CA THR A 122 6.32 24.38 -6.78
C THR A 122 6.05 23.58 -8.04
N LEU A 123 6.61 23.97 -9.19
CA LEU A 123 6.51 23.21 -10.43
C LEU A 123 7.22 21.86 -10.29
N LEU A 124 8.43 21.81 -9.75
CA LEU A 124 9.15 20.56 -9.49
C LEU A 124 8.40 19.67 -8.49
N HIS A 125 7.81 20.25 -7.44
CA HIS A 125 7.01 19.52 -6.47
C HIS A 125 5.72 18.95 -7.09
N THR A 126 4.99 19.76 -7.86
CA THR A 126 3.78 19.34 -8.57
C THR A 126 4.08 18.32 -9.67
N LEU A 127 5.20 18.45 -10.39
CA LEU A 127 5.67 17.46 -11.34
C LEU A 127 6.06 16.15 -10.66
N LYS A 128 6.74 16.19 -9.50
CA LYS A 128 7.04 14.99 -8.70
C LYS A 128 5.76 14.30 -8.24
N LYS A 129 4.81 15.06 -7.69
CA LYS A 129 3.50 14.54 -7.24
C LYS A 129 2.67 14.01 -8.40
N SER A 130 2.68 14.70 -9.55
CA SER A 130 2.04 14.25 -10.80
C SER A 130 2.66 12.94 -11.28
N ARG A 131 3.99 12.79 -11.22
CA ARG A 131 4.68 11.53 -11.57
C ARG A 131 4.24 10.37 -10.66
N GLU A 132 4.06 10.61 -9.36
CA GLU A 132 3.54 9.59 -8.43
C GLU A 132 2.08 9.20 -8.74
N VAL A 133 1.24 10.17 -9.12
CA VAL A 133 -0.17 9.93 -9.50
C VAL A 133 -0.28 9.21 -10.86
N HIS A 134 0.66 9.43 -11.78
CA HIS A 134 0.66 8.78 -13.10
C HIS A 134 1.35 7.42 -13.15
N GLN A 135 1.90 6.90 -12.05
CA GLN A 135 2.45 5.54 -12.05
C GLN A 135 1.34 4.53 -12.33
N PRO A 136 1.51 3.61 -13.30
CA PRO A 136 0.54 2.56 -13.55
C PRO A 136 0.34 1.70 -12.30
N ARG A 137 -0.91 1.34 -12.04
CA ARG A 137 -1.31 0.53 -10.88
C ARG A 137 -1.93 -0.78 -11.32
N CYS A 138 -1.66 -1.82 -10.55
CA CYS A 138 -2.23 -3.15 -10.69
C CYS A 138 -3.20 -3.41 -9.54
N PHE A 139 -4.29 -4.12 -9.83
CA PHE A 139 -5.30 -4.47 -8.85
C PHE A 139 -5.14 -5.93 -8.47
N VAL A 140 -4.87 -6.17 -7.20
CA VAL A 140 -4.69 -7.52 -6.65
C VAL A 140 -5.89 -7.85 -5.78
N GLU A 141 -6.68 -8.85 -6.18
CA GLU A 141 -7.80 -9.36 -5.40
C GLU A 141 -7.29 -10.45 -4.44
N ILE A 142 -7.67 -10.36 -3.18
CA ILE A 142 -7.29 -11.29 -2.12
C ILE A 142 -8.49 -12.18 -1.81
N GLU A 143 -8.46 -13.42 -2.31
CA GLU A 143 -9.62 -14.32 -2.27
C GLU A 143 -10.08 -14.65 -0.83
N ASN A 144 -9.15 -14.74 0.13
CA ASN A 144 -9.46 -15.11 1.52
C ASN A 144 -10.05 -13.97 2.35
N THR A 145 -9.86 -12.70 1.96
CA THR A 145 -10.48 -11.54 2.63
C THR A 145 -11.60 -10.92 1.81
N GLY A 146 -11.57 -11.09 0.48
CA GLY A 146 -12.44 -10.40 -0.46
C GLY A 146 -11.98 -8.99 -0.80
N ASP A 147 -10.84 -8.56 -0.27
CA ASP A 147 -10.31 -7.21 -0.47
C ASP A 147 -9.65 -7.07 -1.85
N VAL A 148 -9.72 -5.85 -2.40
CA VAL A 148 -9.00 -5.46 -3.61
C VAL A 148 -8.01 -4.38 -3.24
N VAL A 149 -6.72 -4.68 -3.42
CA VAL A 149 -5.64 -3.75 -3.11
C VAL A 149 -5.05 -3.18 -4.40
N SER A 150 -4.73 -1.88 -4.38
CA SER A 150 -4.14 -1.17 -5.52
C SER A 150 -2.65 -1.01 -5.29
N LEU A 151 -1.84 -1.73 -6.08
CA LEU A 151 -0.39 -1.82 -5.97
C LEU A 151 0.29 -1.08 -7.13
N LYS A 152 1.51 -0.60 -6.92
CA LYS A 152 2.32 0.02 -7.98
C LYS A 152 2.84 -1.05 -8.93
N GLN A 153 2.71 -0.82 -10.23
CA GLN A 153 3.29 -1.74 -11.22
C GLN A 153 4.82 -1.79 -11.07
N GLY A 154 5.37 -3.01 -11.09
CA GLY A 154 6.79 -3.31 -10.94
C GLY A 154 7.29 -3.39 -9.49
N GLU A 155 6.47 -3.07 -8.48
CA GLU A 155 6.88 -3.24 -7.09
C GLU A 155 6.83 -4.72 -6.65
N MET A 156 7.66 -5.09 -5.67
CA MET A 156 7.62 -6.44 -5.12
C MET A 156 6.31 -6.68 -4.37
N LEU A 157 5.64 -7.80 -4.62
CA LEU A 157 4.34 -8.14 -4.05
C LEU A 157 4.31 -8.02 -2.53
N ILE A 158 5.38 -8.42 -1.84
CA ILE A 158 5.48 -8.27 -0.38
C ILE A 158 5.39 -6.81 0.07
N ARG A 159 6.02 -5.87 -0.65
CA ARG A 159 6.03 -4.44 -0.31
C ARG A 159 4.69 -3.80 -0.63
N GLY A 160 4.11 -4.15 -1.78
CA GLY A 160 2.77 -3.72 -2.15
C GLY A 160 1.74 -4.16 -1.10
N LEU A 161 1.75 -5.44 -0.72
CA LEU A 161 0.88 -5.98 0.34
C LEU A 161 1.12 -5.30 1.69
N GLU A 162 2.39 -5.11 2.10
CA GLU A 162 2.74 -4.42 3.34
C GLU A 162 2.17 -2.99 3.37
N SER A 163 2.26 -2.25 2.25
CA SER A 163 1.70 -0.90 2.13
C SER A 163 0.16 -0.87 2.19
N ALA A 164 -0.49 -1.97 1.83
CA ALA A 164 -1.93 -2.16 1.93
C ALA A 164 -2.37 -2.73 3.29
N GLY A 165 -1.46 -2.85 4.26
CA GLY A 165 -1.76 -3.36 5.61
C GLY A 165 -1.61 -4.87 5.77
N TYR A 166 -1.19 -5.59 4.72
CA TYR A 166 -0.97 -7.04 4.73
C TYR A 166 0.51 -7.35 4.96
N LYS A 167 0.89 -7.52 6.23
CA LYS A 167 2.29 -7.78 6.60
C LYS A 167 2.66 -9.26 6.51
N LEU A 168 3.31 -9.68 5.43
CA LEU A 168 3.83 -11.05 5.28
C LEU A 168 5.05 -11.29 6.19
N LEU A 169 5.18 -12.51 6.73
CA LEU A 169 6.36 -12.91 7.50
C LEU A 169 7.53 -13.24 6.56
N THR A 170 8.73 -12.77 6.91
CA THR A 170 9.98 -13.15 6.24
C THR A 170 11.04 -13.51 7.26
N GLN A 171 11.57 -14.72 7.21
CA GLN A 171 12.70 -15.15 8.05
C GLN A 171 14.05 -14.86 7.40
N CYS A 172 14.13 -14.91 6.06
CA CYS A 172 15.35 -14.67 5.29
C CYS A 172 15.54 -13.21 4.84
N SER A 173 14.88 -12.24 5.48
CA SER A 173 15.00 -10.81 5.10
C SER A 173 14.79 -10.56 3.59
N ALA A 174 13.76 -11.19 3.00
CA ALA A 174 13.40 -11.09 1.59
C ALA A 174 14.43 -11.66 0.58
N GLN A 175 15.33 -12.56 0.98
CA GLN A 175 16.28 -13.22 0.06
C GLN A 175 15.67 -14.33 -0.81
N GLY A 176 14.45 -14.78 -0.50
CA GLY A 176 13.75 -15.83 -1.28
C GLY A 176 14.06 -17.27 -0.89
N GLU A 177 14.74 -17.49 0.24
CA GLU A 177 15.23 -18.82 0.65
C GLU A 177 14.34 -19.53 1.70
N CYS A 178 13.49 -18.81 2.44
CA CYS A 178 12.74 -19.37 3.57
C CYS A 178 11.27 -19.77 3.28
N ALA A 179 10.72 -19.38 2.13
CA ALA A 179 9.30 -19.54 1.77
C ALA A 179 8.24 -18.96 2.75
N SER A 180 8.62 -18.23 3.80
CA SER A 180 7.65 -17.71 4.79
C SER A 180 6.66 -16.70 4.20
N CYS A 181 7.05 -15.99 3.13
CA CYS A 181 6.21 -15.03 2.41
C CYS A 181 5.44 -15.66 1.23
N ARG A 182 5.25 -16.99 1.24
CA ARG A 182 4.55 -17.68 0.15
C ARG A 182 3.11 -17.20 0.03
N VAL A 183 2.69 -17.00 -1.21
CA VAL A 183 1.34 -16.62 -1.60
C VAL A 183 0.93 -17.55 -2.74
N ARG A 184 -0.36 -17.88 -2.84
CA ARG A 184 -0.87 -18.70 -3.93
C ARG A 184 -1.52 -17.81 -4.98
N VAL A 185 -1.09 -17.90 -6.23
CA VAL A 185 -1.72 -17.21 -7.36
C VAL A 185 -2.80 -18.13 -7.92
N LEU A 186 -4.05 -17.66 -7.90
CA LEU A 186 -5.21 -18.40 -8.41
C LEU A 186 -5.48 -18.06 -9.88
N GLN A 187 -5.37 -16.78 -10.24
CA GLN A 187 -5.44 -16.33 -11.62
C GLN A 187 -4.15 -15.62 -11.99
N LYS A 188 -3.41 -16.22 -12.92
CA LYS A 188 -2.17 -15.67 -13.46
C LYS A 188 -2.51 -14.74 -14.62
N ASN A 189 -2.04 -13.51 -14.54
CA ASN A 189 -2.13 -12.53 -15.63
C ASN A 189 -0.75 -11.96 -15.99
N GLN A 190 0.32 -12.61 -15.54
CA GLN A 190 1.71 -12.28 -15.85
C GLN A 190 2.52 -13.55 -15.93
N ASP A 191 3.65 -13.47 -16.64
CA ASP A 191 4.59 -14.58 -16.73
C ASP A 191 5.29 -14.78 -15.38
N LEU A 192 5.49 -16.05 -15.01
CA LEU A 192 6.19 -16.42 -13.79
C LEU A 192 7.50 -17.11 -14.15
N ASP A 193 8.62 -16.57 -13.67
CA ASP A 193 9.95 -17.11 -13.84
C ASP A 193 10.40 -17.97 -12.65
N ASP A 194 11.50 -18.71 -12.82
CA ASP A 194 12.03 -19.55 -11.73
C ASP A 194 12.42 -18.75 -10.48
N LYS A 195 12.74 -17.45 -10.64
CA LYS A 195 13.09 -16.56 -9.53
C LYS A 195 11.89 -16.26 -8.64
N ASN A 196 10.68 -16.20 -9.20
CA ASN A 196 9.44 -15.99 -8.45
C ASN A 196 9.09 -17.14 -7.50
N TYR A 197 9.72 -18.32 -7.67
CA TYR A 197 9.52 -19.47 -6.79
C TYR A 197 10.65 -19.64 -5.76
N GLY A 198 11.85 -19.14 -6.07
CA GLY A 198 13.06 -19.38 -5.28
C GLY A 198 13.51 -20.85 -5.28
N PRO A 199 14.64 -21.18 -4.62
CA PRO A 199 15.13 -22.56 -4.51
C PRO A 199 14.28 -23.44 -3.58
N VAL A 200 13.40 -22.82 -2.79
CA VAL A 200 12.72 -23.44 -1.65
C VAL A 200 11.40 -24.13 -1.99
N LEU A 201 10.74 -23.75 -3.09
CA LEU A 201 9.45 -24.33 -3.48
C LEU A 201 9.63 -25.64 -4.26
N THR A 202 8.90 -26.67 -3.83
CA THR A 202 8.88 -27.98 -4.49
C THR A 202 8.16 -27.91 -5.85
N PRO A 203 8.45 -28.82 -6.80
CA PRO A 203 7.75 -28.87 -8.09
C PRO A 203 6.22 -28.95 -7.95
N ARG A 204 5.73 -29.71 -6.97
CA ARG A 204 4.30 -29.78 -6.65
C ARG A 204 3.72 -28.43 -6.26
N GLN A 205 4.42 -27.67 -5.40
CA GLN A 205 3.97 -26.35 -4.99
C GLN A 205 3.97 -25.36 -6.17
N LYS A 206 4.99 -25.40 -7.04
CA LYS A 206 5.01 -24.59 -8.27
C LYS A 206 3.78 -24.88 -9.14
N ASN A 207 3.44 -26.16 -9.32
CA ASN A 207 2.27 -26.59 -10.09
C ASN A 207 0.93 -26.17 -9.46
N GLU A 208 0.86 -26.10 -8.14
CA GLU A 208 -0.32 -25.63 -7.40
C GLU A 208 -0.49 -24.09 -7.45
N GLY A 209 0.47 -23.35 -8.02
CA GLY A 209 0.44 -21.90 -8.16
C GLY A 209 1.06 -21.14 -6.97
N TRP A 210 1.86 -21.81 -6.15
CA TRP A 210 2.60 -21.15 -5.06
C TRP A 210 3.79 -20.38 -5.60
N VAL A 211 4.04 -19.22 -5.02
CA VAL A 211 5.11 -18.29 -5.36
C VAL A 211 5.56 -17.57 -4.08
N ILE A 212 6.74 -16.96 -4.09
CA ILE A 212 7.25 -16.19 -2.96
C ILE A 212 7.08 -14.69 -3.19
N ALA A 213 6.29 -14.02 -2.35
CA ALA A 213 5.94 -12.61 -2.55
C ALA A 213 7.14 -11.64 -2.52
N CYS A 214 8.26 -12.04 -1.90
CA CYS A 214 9.46 -11.22 -1.85
C CYS A 214 10.29 -11.19 -3.15
N GLN A 215 10.05 -12.11 -4.08
CA GLN A 215 10.78 -12.22 -5.36
C GLN A 215 9.85 -12.06 -6.57
N MET A 216 8.66 -11.53 -6.36
CA MET A 216 7.65 -11.41 -7.40
C MET A 216 7.27 -9.94 -7.61
N PRO A 217 7.65 -9.33 -8.73
CA PRO A 217 7.13 -8.03 -9.11
C PRO A 217 5.67 -8.15 -9.54
N VAL A 218 4.88 -7.12 -9.27
CA VAL A 218 3.47 -7.03 -9.69
C VAL A 218 3.41 -6.31 -11.05
N GLU A 219 3.17 -7.05 -12.12
CA GLU A 219 3.12 -6.48 -13.48
C GLU A 219 1.69 -6.27 -13.97
N ASN A 220 0.79 -7.19 -13.61
CA ASN A 220 -0.61 -7.17 -14.04
C ASN A 220 -1.56 -7.49 -12.89
N ASP A 221 -2.85 -7.22 -13.11
CA ASP A 221 -3.91 -7.55 -12.15
C ASP A 221 -3.96 -9.06 -11.91
N MET A 222 -4.10 -9.49 -10.65
CA MET A 222 -4.09 -10.91 -10.32
C MET A 222 -5.01 -11.23 -9.15
N LEU A 223 -5.45 -12.50 -9.09
CA LEU A 223 -6.17 -13.05 -7.94
C LEU A 223 -5.21 -13.91 -7.12
N ILE A 224 -5.01 -13.55 -5.87
CA ILE A 224 -4.15 -14.28 -4.94
C ILE A 224 -4.93 -14.79 -3.74
N ARG A 225 -4.39 -15.83 -3.11
CA ARG A 225 -4.82 -16.32 -1.81
C ARG A 225 -3.65 -16.20 -0.85
N LEU A 226 -3.85 -15.46 0.24
CA LEU A 226 -2.85 -15.33 1.29
C LEU A 226 -2.78 -16.61 2.12
N TYR A 227 -1.57 -16.93 2.55
CA TYR A 227 -1.30 -18.10 3.34
C TYR A 227 -1.62 -17.86 4.83
N LYS A 228 -2.29 -18.81 5.49
CA LYS A 228 -2.96 -18.63 6.80
C LYS A 228 -2.10 -18.46 8.08
N PRO A 229 -0.78 -18.74 8.18
CA PRO A 229 -0.06 -18.47 9.43
C PRO A 229 0.07 -16.97 9.72
N LEU A 230 -0.39 -16.13 8.78
CA LEU A 230 -0.51 -14.68 8.90
C LEU A 230 -1.72 -14.21 9.72
N MET A 231 -2.61 -15.11 10.16
CA MET A 231 -3.75 -14.76 11.01
C MET A 231 -3.41 -14.85 12.50
N LEU A 232 -2.41 -14.12 12.98
CA LEU A 232 -2.15 -13.98 14.43
C LEU A 232 -3.00 -12.87 15.09
N LEU A 233 -3.82 -12.15 14.32
CA LEU A 233 -4.60 -10.99 14.79
C LEU A 233 -6.13 -11.09 14.59
N TRP A 234 -6.69 -12.22 14.18
CA TRP A 234 -8.15 -12.39 13.99
C TRP A 234 -8.68 -13.69 14.66
N PRO A 235 -9.92 -13.75 15.18
CA PRO A 235 -10.34 -14.86 16.02
C PRO A 235 -10.49 -16.17 15.24
N VAL A 236 -9.88 -17.23 15.76
CA VAL A 236 -9.93 -18.59 15.20
C VAL A 236 -11.27 -19.24 15.52
N PHE A 237 -12.16 -19.36 14.53
CA PHE A 237 -13.56 -19.81 14.72
C PHE A 237 -13.86 -21.28 14.42
N SER A 238 -12.88 -22.14 14.11
CA SER A 238 -13.17 -23.55 13.82
C SER A 238 -12.36 -24.50 14.70
N ARG A 239 -12.86 -24.76 15.92
CA ARG A 239 -12.43 -25.92 16.71
C ARG A 239 -13.09 -27.16 16.14
N HIS A 240 -12.32 -28.00 15.45
CA HIS A 240 -12.78 -29.34 15.08
C HIS A 240 -12.89 -30.20 16.35
N GLU A 241 -13.89 -31.09 16.39
CA GLU A 241 -13.98 -32.08 17.47
C GLU A 241 -12.75 -33.00 17.42
N MET A 242 -11.91 -32.90 18.45
CA MET A 242 -10.70 -33.70 18.62
C MET A 242 -10.97 -34.84 19.59
N THR A 243 -10.41 -36.02 19.28
CA THR A 243 -10.38 -37.13 20.24
C THR A 243 -9.51 -36.76 21.46
N PRO A 244 -9.70 -37.42 22.61
CA PRO A 244 -8.86 -37.16 23.80
C PRO A 244 -7.36 -37.25 23.48
N LEU A 245 -6.95 -38.29 22.74
CA LEU A 245 -5.58 -38.46 22.29
C LEU A 245 -5.10 -37.31 21.37
N ALA A 246 -5.95 -36.86 20.44
CA ALA A 246 -5.59 -35.72 19.58
C ALA A 246 -5.39 -34.43 20.39
N LYS A 247 -6.16 -34.21 21.45
CA LYS A 247 -5.96 -33.06 22.35
C LYS A 247 -4.60 -33.14 23.05
N GLU A 248 -4.20 -34.31 23.54
CA GLU A 248 -2.90 -34.53 24.17
C GLU A 248 -1.74 -34.32 23.20
N LEU A 249 -1.85 -34.88 21.98
CA LEU A 249 -0.86 -34.69 20.92
C LEU A 249 -0.77 -33.21 20.51
N ARG A 250 -1.91 -32.49 20.45
CA ARG A 250 -1.96 -31.07 20.08
C ARG A 250 -1.16 -30.17 21.03
N VAL A 251 -1.12 -30.50 22.32
CA VAL A 251 -0.35 -29.75 23.33
C VAL A 251 1.16 -29.85 23.07
N GLN A 252 1.61 -30.93 22.43
CA GLN A 252 3.03 -31.11 22.09
C GLN A 252 3.45 -30.38 20.82
N LEU A 253 2.50 -29.80 20.07
CA LEU A 253 2.77 -29.12 18.79
C LEU A 253 3.04 -27.63 18.99
N PRO A 254 3.87 -27.00 18.13
CA PRO A 254 4.19 -25.57 18.22
C PRO A 254 2.98 -24.63 18.04
N GLY A 255 1.91 -25.09 17.39
CA GLY A 255 0.66 -24.34 17.27
C GLY A 255 0.66 -23.19 16.26
N PHE A 256 1.70 -23.08 15.42
CA PHE A 256 1.80 -22.02 14.42
C PHE A 256 1.01 -22.29 13.12
N ASP A 257 0.33 -23.44 13.01
CA ASP A 257 -0.47 -23.82 11.84
C ASP A 257 0.24 -23.60 10.49
N CYS A 258 1.52 -23.97 10.44
CA CYS A 258 2.42 -23.71 9.31
C CYS A 258 2.26 -24.64 8.10
N GLU A 259 1.34 -25.61 8.16
CA GLU A 259 1.05 -26.64 7.17
C GLU A 259 2.26 -27.40 6.57
N ALA A 260 3.42 -27.37 7.22
CA ALA A 260 4.61 -28.08 6.75
C ALA A 260 4.41 -29.60 6.67
N CYS A 261 3.48 -30.13 7.47
CA CYS A 261 3.06 -31.53 7.47
C CYS A 261 1.98 -31.86 6.41
N GLY A 262 1.52 -30.88 5.62
CA GLY A 262 0.45 -31.05 4.63
C GLY A 262 -0.98 -30.99 5.18
N LEU A 263 -1.16 -30.64 6.47
CA LEU A 263 -2.47 -30.47 7.12
C LEU A 263 -2.67 -29.01 7.56
N MET A 264 -3.91 -28.51 7.49
CA MET A 264 -4.20 -27.07 7.60
C MET A 264 -3.88 -26.48 8.98
N THR A 265 -4.01 -27.29 10.04
CA THR A 265 -3.77 -26.85 11.41
C THR A 265 -3.05 -27.92 12.22
N CYS A 266 -2.40 -27.51 13.30
CA CYS A 266 -1.87 -28.41 14.31
C CYS A 266 -2.97 -29.29 14.91
N ASP A 267 -4.22 -28.82 15.00
CA ASP A 267 -5.37 -29.62 15.43
C ASP A 267 -5.64 -30.76 14.44
N GLN A 268 -5.65 -30.46 13.14
CA GLN A 268 -5.82 -31.45 12.09
C GLN A 268 -4.65 -32.44 12.05
N PHE A 269 -3.42 -31.96 12.23
CA PHE A 269 -2.24 -32.83 12.33
C PHE A 269 -2.33 -33.76 13.53
N ALA A 270 -2.63 -33.23 14.72
CA ALA A 270 -2.81 -34.04 15.92
C ALA A 270 -3.91 -35.10 15.76
N GLN A 271 -5.04 -34.73 15.16
CA GLN A 271 -6.14 -35.65 14.85
C GLN A 271 -5.74 -36.72 13.83
N ALA A 272 -5.01 -36.36 12.77
CA ALA A 272 -4.55 -37.31 11.76
C ALA A 272 -3.51 -38.29 12.32
N VAL A 273 -2.61 -37.84 13.20
CA VAL A 273 -1.66 -38.69 13.91
C VAL A 273 -2.40 -39.63 14.88
N ALA A 274 -3.38 -39.12 15.64
CA ALA A 274 -4.21 -39.94 16.52
C ALA A 274 -4.98 -41.03 15.77
N GLN A 275 -5.40 -40.77 14.52
CA GLN A 275 -6.09 -41.73 13.66
C GLN A 275 -5.15 -42.64 12.86
N GLY A 276 -3.83 -42.51 13.00
CA GLY A 276 -2.84 -43.26 12.22
C GLY A 276 -2.79 -42.89 10.73
N LYS A 277 -3.38 -41.76 10.35
CA LYS A 277 -3.41 -41.24 8.96
C LYS A 277 -2.21 -40.36 8.62
N ALA A 278 -1.46 -39.90 9.63
CA ALA A 278 -0.25 -39.11 9.47
C ALA A 278 0.87 -39.65 10.36
N SER A 279 2.12 -39.56 9.88
CA SER A 279 3.29 -39.93 10.67
C SER A 279 3.55 -38.90 11.79
N PRO A 280 3.90 -39.34 13.02
CA PRO A 280 4.28 -38.43 14.11
C PRO A 280 5.53 -37.60 13.77
N ASP A 281 6.33 -38.03 12.79
CA ASP A 281 7.57 -37.35 12.37
C ASP A 281 7.29 -36.18 11.40
N GLY A 282 6.01 -35.94 11.06
CA GLY A 282 5.62 -34.94 10.07
C GLY A 282 5.77 -33.48 10.52
N CYS A 283 6.03 -33.21 11.80
CA CYS A 283 6.15 -31.84 12.32
C CYS A 283 7.54 -31.25 12.03
N PHE A 284 7.77 -30.76 10.81
CA PHE A 284 9.06 -30.17 10.40
C PHE A 284 9.57 -29.04 11.32
N PRO A 285 8.75 -28.04 11.74
CA PRO A 285 9.21 -27.00 12.64
C PRO A 285 9.49 -27.49 14.07
N GLY A 286 8.84 -28.58 14.47
CA GLY A 286 9.02 -29.19 15.79
C GLY A 286 10.24 -30.12 15.86
N GLY A 287 10.70 -30.62 14.70
CA GLY A 287 11.87 -31.49 14.58
C GLY A 287 11.78 -32.77 15.41
N SER A 288 12.95 -33.31 15.76
CA SER A 288 13.09 -34.54 16.56
C SER A 288 12.48 -34.40 17.96
N ALA A 289 12.59 -33.22 18.58
CA ALA A 289 12.07 -32.97 19.92
C ALA A 289 10.55 -33.16 20.01
N VAL A 290 9.79 -32.66 19.03
CA VAL A 290 8.34 -32.89 18.98
C VAL A 290 8.05 -34.34 18.59
N THR A 291 8.80 -34.89 17.64
CA THR A 291 8.65 -36.28 17.18
C THR A 291 8.73 -37.30 18.32
N GLU A 292 9.72 -37.17 19.20
CA GLU A 292 9.91 -38.06 20.35
C GLU A 292 8.74 -37.99 21.33
N ARG A 293 8.24 -36.78 21.61
CA ARG A 293 7.07 -36.57 22.49
C ARG A 293 5.79 -37.15 21.90
N LEU A 294 5.59 -37.04 20.59
CA LEU A 294 4.42 -37.63 19.93
C LEU A 294 4.52 -39.17 19.96
N LYS A 295 5.69 -39.74 19.70
CA LYS A 295 5.93 -41.19 19.76
C LYS A 295 5.71 -41.75 21.17
N SER A 296 6.16 -41.05 22.22
CA SER A 296 5.99 -41.51 23.61
C SER A 296 4.52 -41.53 24.04
N LEU A 297 3.72 -40.55 23.61
CA LEU A 297 2.28 -40.55 23.87
C LEU A 297 1.58 -41.70 23.13
N LEU A 298 1.95 -41.95 21.88
CA LEU A 298 1.37 -43.05 21.08
C LEU A 298 1.71 -44.44 21.62
N SER A 299 2.90 -44.63 22.19
CA SER A 299 3.28 -45.90 22.82
C SER A 299 2.60 -46.10 24.18
N GLY A 300 2.40 -45.04 24.96
CA GLY A 300 1.70 -45.09 26.25
C GLY A 300 0.22 -45.48 26.15
N VAL A 301 -0.45 -45.19 25.03
CA VAL A 301 -1.85 -45.61 24.80
C VAL A 301 -1.94 -47.11 24.46
N LYS A 302 -0.96 -47.67 23.75
CA LYS A 302 -0.97 -49.10 23.36
C LYS A 302 -0.77 -50.05 24.56
N SER A 303 -0.10 -49.62 25.62
CA SER A 303 0.08 -50.43 26.83
C SER A 303 -1.19 -50.51 27.70
N ALA A 304 -2.04 -49.47 27.67
CA ALA A 304 -3.29 -49.44 28.44
C ALA A 304 -4.40 -50.34 27.84
N SER A 305 -4.42 -50.56 26.52
CA SER A 305 -5.45 -51.40 25.87
C SER A 305 -5.17 -52.91 25.91
N THR A 306 -4.02 -53.34 26.45
CA THR A 306 -3.62 -54.77 26.47
C THR A 306 -3.84 -55.44 27.85
N GLN A 307 -4.47 -54.76 28.82
CA GLN A 307 -4.68 -55.28 30.18
C GLN A 307 -6.13 -55.73 30.48
N HIS A 308 -7.03 -55.72 29.51
CA HIS A 308 -8.38 -56.29 29.62
C HIS A 308 -8.66 -57.20 28.40
N ALA A 309 -8.08 -58.39 28.42
CA ALA A 309 -8.51 -59.54 27.63
C ALA A 309 -8.38 -60.79 28.50
#